data_AF-A0A523EWD6-F1
#
_entry.id   AF-A0A523EWD6-F1
#
_cell.length_a   1.000
_cell.length_b   1.000
_cell.length_c   1.000
_cell.angle_alpha   90.00
_cell.angle_beta   90.00
_cell.angle_gamma   90.00
#
_symmetry.space_group_name_H-M   'P 1'
#
loop_
_entity.id
_entity.type
_entity.pdbx_description
1 polymer ?
#
loop_
_entity_poly.entity_id
_entity_poly.type
_entity_poly.pdbx_seq_one_letter_code
_entity_poly.pdbx_strand_id
1 'polypeptide(L)'
;MSMWAVVLVVGLLTFAIRYSFIGLFGRIAVPESLERALRYIAPAVLAALVLPAVIAPGGTFDPWNIFVPAAIGGGLAAWTTRSIGAAILVGMPILWVLQAAV
;
A
#
# COMPACT_ATOMS: atom_id res chain seq x y z
N MET A 1 20.87 -18.85 19.28
CA MET A 1 19.85 -19.12 18.24
C MET A 1 20.37 -18.53 16.93
N SER A 2 20.77 -19.35 15.96
CA SER A 2 21.34 -18.89 14.70
C SER A 2 20.24 -18.27 13.83
N MET A 3 20.47 -17.08 13.27
CA MET A 3 19.49 -16.37 12.41
C MET A 3 18.90 -17.26 11.31
N TRP A 4 19.68 -18.22 10.83
CA TRP A 4 19.27 -19.26 9.88
C TRP A 4 18.06 -20.09 10.33
N ALA A 5 17.97 -20.45 11.60
CA ALA A 5 16.81 -21.18 12.12
C ALA A 5 15.54 -20.33 12.03
N VAL A 6 15.64 -19.02 12.33
CA VAL A 6 14.49 -18.10 12.25
C VAL A 6 14.04 -17.93 10.79
N VAL A 7 14.98 -17.75 9.86
CA VAL A 7 14.66 -17.63 8.43
C VAL A 7 13.95 -18.88 7.91
N LEU A 8 14.45 -20.06 8.25
CA LEU A 8 13.84 -21.33 7.83
C LEU A 8 12.44 -21.50 8.42
N VAL A 9 12.27 -21.24 9.72
CA VAL A 9 10.97 -21.36 10.39
C VAL A 9 9.95 -20.38 9.81
N VAL A 10 10.29 -19.10 9.68
CA VAL A 10 9.40 -18.06 9.15
C VAL A 10 9.09 -18.31 7.67
N GLY A 11 10.08 -18.70 6.88
CA GLY A 11 9.90 -19.04 5.46
C GLY A 11 8.93 -20.21 5.30
N LEU A 12 9.11 -21.27 6.08
CA LEU A 12 8.24 -22.46 6.04
C LEU A 12 6.82 -22.12 6.49
N LEU A 13 6.66 -21.35 7.57
CA LEU A 13 5.34 -20.90 8.04
C LEU A 13 4.62 -20.05 6.99
N THR A 14 5.30 -19.07 6.39
CA THR A 14 4.71 -18.20 5.36
C THR A 14 4.28 -19.01 4.14
N PHE A 15 5.11 -19.97 3.73
CA PHE A 15 4.82 -20.86 2.61
C PHE A 15 3.65 -21.80 2.93
N ALA A 16 3.62 -22.38 4.12
CA ALA A 16 2.54 -23.25 4.58
C ALA A 16 1.19 -22.51 4.63
N ILE A 17 1.17 -21.26 5.11
CA ILE A 17 -0.04 -20.43 5.10
C ILE A 17 -0.52 -20.23 3.65
N ARG A 18 0.36 -19.80 2.73
CA ARG A 18 0.00 -19.64 1.31
C ARG A 18 -0.51 -20.93 0.67
N TYR A 19 0.16 -22.05 0.95
CA TYR A 19 -0.22 -23.35 0.40
C TYR A 19 -1.54 -23.87 0.98
N SER A 20 -1.81 -23.59 2.25
CA SER A 20 -3.09 -23.92 2.88
C SER A 20 -4.26 -23.25 2.16
N PHE A 21 -4.12 -22.00 1.73
CA PHE A 21 -5.13 -21.35 0.89
C PHE A 21 -5.30 -22.09 -0.45
N ILE A 22 -4.23 -22.40 -1.18
CA ILE A 22 -4.31 -23.09 -2.48
C ILE A 22 -4.98 -24.47 -2.33
N GLY A 23 -4.66 -25.23 -1.28
CA GLY A 23 -5.28 -26.52 -0.99
C GLY A 23 -6.75 -26.41 -0.56
N LEU A 24 -7.14 -25.32 0.11
CA LEU A 24 -8.51 -25.04 0.53
C LEU A 24 -9.39 -24.55 -0.65
N PHE A 25 -8.82 -23.77 -1.57
CA PHE A 25 -9.46 -23.30 -2.81
C PHE A 25 -9.91 -24.46 -3.72
N GLY A 26 -9.28 -25.63 -3.63
CA GLY A 26 -9.68 -26.84 -4.37
C GLY A 26 -10.84 -27.63 -3.75
N ARG A 27 -11.26 -27.32 -2.51
CA ARG A 27 -12.32 -28.08 -1.79
C ARG A 27 -13.55 -27.26 -1.43
N ILE A 28 -13.47 -25.92 -1.46
CA ILE A 28 -14.57 -25.03 -1.11
C ILE A 28 -14.81 -24.10 -2.31
N ALA A 29 -16.03 -24.08 -2.84
CA ALA A 29 -16.43 -23.08 -3.83
C ALA A 29 -16.34 -21.70 -3.18
N VAL A 30 -15.31 -20.94 -3.55
CA VAL A 30 -15.08 -19.62 -2.96
C VAL A 30 -16.20 -18.69 -3.42
N PRO A 31 -16.93 -18.04 -2.49
CA PRO A 31 -17.98 -17.11 -2.87
C PRO A 31 -17.37 -15.94 -3.66
N GLU A 32 -18.02 -15.54 -4.75
CA GLU A 32 -17.51 -14.49 -5.66
C GLU A 32 -17.14 -13.19 -4.94
N SER A 33 -17.82 -12.88 -3.83
CA SER A 33 -17.52 -11.73 -2.97
C SER A 33 -16.11 -11.76 -2.40
N LEU A 34 -15.62 -12.92 -1.98
CA LEU A 34 -14.29 -13.08 -1.39
C LEU A 34 -13.20 -12.98 -2.48
N GLU A 35 -13.41 -13.60 -3.64
CA GLU A 35 -12.47 -13.47 -4.77
C GLU A 35 -12.34 -12.01 -5.22
N ARG A 36 -13.47 -11.28 -5.28
CA ARG A 36 -13.48 -9.86 -5.60
C ARG A 36 -12.70 -9.04 -4.56
N ALA A 37 -12.89 -9.33 -3.26
CA ALA A 37 -12.15 -8.67 -2.19
C ALA A 37 -10.64 -8.94 -2.26
N LEU A 38 -10.23 -10.18 -2.53
CA LEU A 38 -8.81 -10.56 -2.67
C LEU A 38 -8.12 -9.79 -3.81
N ARG A 39 -8.82 -9.49 -4.90
CA ARG A 39 -8.30 -8.67 -6.01
C ARG A 39 -7.94 -7.24 -5.59
N TYR A 40 -8.58 -6.71 -4.55
CA TYR A 40 -8.33 -5.36 -4.04
C TYR A 40 -7.33 -5.30 -2.88
N ILE A 41 -6.81 -6.43 -2.40
CA ILE A 41 -5.86 -6.44 -1.28
C ILE A 41 -4.62 -5.60 -1.59
N ALA A 42 -3.97 -5.82 -2.74
CA ALA A 42 -2.75 -5.09 -3.09
C ALA A 42 -2.95 -3.56 -3.10
N PRO A 43 -3.93 -2.99 -3.83
CA PRO A 43 -4.16 -1.54 -3.78
C PRO A 43 -4.67 -1.06 -2.41
N ALA A 44 -5.45 -1.85 -1.68
CA ALA A 44 -5.92 -1.48 -0.34
C ALA A 44 -4.78 -1.39 0.68
N VAL A 45 -3.82 -2.33 0.62
CA VAL A 45 -2.63 -2.30 1.48
C VAL A 45 -1.78 -1.08 1.15
N LEU A 46 -1.58 -0.74 -0.13
CA LEU A 46 -0.87 0.48 -0.51
C LEU A 46 -1.59 1.73 0.01
N ALA A 47 -2.91 1.80 -0.13
CA ALA A 47 -3.69 2.90 0.43
C ALA A 47 -3.55 2.98 1.97
N ALA A 48 -3.61 1.84 2.66
CA ALA A 48 -3.45 1.77 4.11
C ALA A 48 -2.05 2.16 4.59
N LEU A 49 -1.01 2.00 3.76
CA LEU A 49 0.35 2.45 4.05
C LEU A 49 0.52 3.97 3.80
N VAL A 50 -0.05 4.47 2.70
CA VAL A 50 0.13 5.87 2.27
C VAL A 50 -0.75 6.83 3.08
N LEU A 51 -2.00 6.47 3.35
CA LEU A 51 -2.98 7.33 4.04
C LEU A 51 -2.49 7.85 5.41
N PRO A 52 -1.99 7.02 6.34
CA PRO A 52 -1.48 7.51 7.62
C PRO A 52 -0.23 8.36 7.45
N ALA A 53 0.63 8.05 6.47
CA ALA A 53 1.81 8.85 6.19
C ALA A 53 1.46 10.27 5.71
N VAL A 54 0.31 10.44 5.05
CA VAL A 54 -0.17 11.74 4.55
C VAL A 54 -0.93 12.53 5.62
N ILE A 55 -1.81 11.87 6.37
CA ILE A 55 -2.77 12.54 7.27
C ILE A 55 -2.21 12.71 8.69
N ALA A 56 -1.39 11.76 9.16
CA ALA A 56 -0.82 11.78 10.50
C ALA A 56 0.70 11.52 10.47
N PRO A 57 1.48 12.37 9.79
CA PRO A 57 2.93 12.22 9.77
C PRO A 57 3.49 12.33 11.20
N GLY A 58 4.16 11.27 11.66
CA GLY A 58 4.68 11.19 13.04
C GLY A 58 3.65 10.75 14.10
N GLY A 59 2.44 10.35 13.71
CA GLY A 59 1.42 9.80 14.61
C GLY A 59 0.41 10.83 15.14
N THR A 60 0.57 12.11 14.82
CA THR A 60 -0.39 13.17 15.15
C THR A 60 -1.14 13.62 13.90
N PHE A 61 -2.47 13.68 13.97
CA PHE A 61 -3.32 14.12 12.86
C PHE A 61 -3.04 15.59 12.54
N ASP A 62 -2.55 15.86 11.34
CA ASP A 62 -2.21 17.21 10.87
C ASP A 62 -2.79 17.42 9.47
N PRO A 63 -3.98 18.04 9.37
CA PRO A 63 -4.65 18.27 8.09
C PRO A 63 -3.88 19.22 7.17
N TRP A 64 -3.09 20.14 7.73
CA TRP A 64 -2.37 21.20 7.02
C TRP A 64 -0.92 20.85 6.71
N ASN A 65 -0.59 19.57 6.77
CA ASN A 65 0.73 19.12 6.37
C ASN A 65 0.96 19.28 4.86
N ILE A 66 2.21 19.57 4.48
CA ILE A 66 2.70 19.61 3.10
C ILE A 66 2.44 18.31 2.30
N PHE A 67 2.30 17.16 2.97
CA PHE A 67 2.03 15.89 2.32
C PHE A 67 0.61 15.81 1.73
N VAL A 68 -0.37 16.51 2.31
CA VAL A 68 -1.77 16.49 1.86
C VAL A 68 -1.93 17.08 0.45
N PRO A 69 -1.51 18.33 0.16
CA PRO A 69 -1.58 18.89 -1.19
C PRO A 69 -0.72 18.13 -2.21
N ALA A 70 0.44 17.57 -1.80
CA ALA A 70 1.25 16.71 -2.67
C ALA A 70 0.52 15.40 -3.05
N ALA A 71 -0.15 14.76 -2.08
CA ALA A 71 -0.95 13.55 -2.31
C ALA A 71 -2.17 13.83 -3.20
N ILE A 72 -2.84 14.97 -3.01
CA ILE A 72 -3.96 15.40 -3.86
C ILE A 72 -3.48 15.63 -5.30
N GLY A 73 -2.37 16.36 -5.48
CA GLY A 73 -1.81 16.63 -6.80
C GLY A 73 -1.38 15.35 -7.53
N GLY A 74 -0.65 14.47 -6.84
CA GLY A 74 -0.27 13.15 -7.38
C GLY A 74 -1.48 12.27 -7.70
N GLY A 75 -2.50 12.27 -6.84
CA GLY A 75 -3.75 11.53 -7.04
C GLY A 75 -4.56 12.02 -8.24
N LEU A 76 -4.69 13.33 -8.43
CA LEU A 76 -5.34 13.94 -9.59
C LEU A 76 -4.60 13.60 -10.90
N ALA A 77 -3.26 13.66 -10.88
CA ALA A 77 -2.44 13.27 -12.02
C ALA A 77 -2.57 11.78 -12.34
N ALA A 78 -2.53 10.92 -11.32
CA ALA A 78 -2.77 9.48 -11.47
C ALA A 78 -4.14 9.20 -12.08
N TRP A 79 -5.18 9.93 -11.63
CA TRP A 79 -6.54 9.75 -12.12
C TRP A 79 -6.68 10.19 -13.58
N THR A 80 -6.07 11.31 -13.96
CA THR A 80 -6.14 11.85 -15.32
C THR A 80 -5.34 11.00 -16.31
N THR A 81 -4.10 10.66 -15.97
CA THR A 81 -3.18 10.01 -16.92
C THR A 81 -3.25 8.48 -16.84
N ARG A 82 -3.97 7.90 -15.86
CA ARG A 82 -3.98 6.47 -15.54
C ARG A 82 -2.58 5.85 -15.44
N SER A 83 -1.58 6.67 -15.10
CA SER A 83 -0.18 6.26 -15.06
C SER A 83 0.46 6.59 -13.73
N ILE A 84 1.23 5.63 -13.20
CA ILE A 84 1.99 5.80 -11.95
C ILE A 84 3.08 6.87 -12.15
N GLY A 85 3.68 6.93 -13.36
CA GLY A 85 4.69 7.91 -13.70
C GLY A 85 4.19 9.36 -13.60
N ALA A 86 2.97 9.64 -14.06
CA ALA A 86 2.39 10.98 -13.93
C ALA A 86 2.12 11.35 -12.46
N ALA A 87 1.69 10.38 -11.65
CA ALA A 87 1.50 10.59 -10.21
C ALA A 87 2.80 11.03 -9.51
N ILE A 88 3.92 10.36 -9.84
CA ILE A 88 5.24 10.68 -9.30
C ILE A 88 5.73 12.02 -9.84
N LEU A 89 5.63 12.25 -11.16
CA LEU A 89 6.09 13.48 -11.80
C LEU A 89 5.34 14.73 -11.36
N VAL A 90 4.09 14.61 -10.91
CA VAL A 90 3.32 15.75 -10.39
C VAL A 90 3.44 15.84 -8.86
N GLY A 91 3.33 14.72 -8.15
CA GLY A 91 3.37 14.70 -6.69
C GLY A 91 4.73 15.11 -6.12
N MET A 92 5.84 14.62 -6.68
CA MET A 92 7.20 14.93 -6.17
C MET A 92 7.55 16.41 -6.29
N PRO A 93 7.35 17.10 -7.44
CA PRO A 93 7.63 18.53 -7.52
C PRO A 93 6.76 19.37 -6.58
N ILE A 94 5.47 19.05 -6.43
CA ILE A 94 4.60 19.75 -5.47
C ILE A 94 5.16 19.64 -4.06
N LEU A 95 5.55 18.41 -3.67
CA LEU A 95 6.12 18.15 -2.36
C LEU A 95 7.41 18.95 -2.15
N TRP A 96 8.34 18.94 -3.12
CA TRP A 96 9.59 19.68 -3.03
C TRP A 96 9.41 21.19 -2.99
N VAL A 97 8.50 21.74 -3.79
CA VAL A 97 8.21 23.19 -3.77
C VAL A 97 7.65 23.60 -2.41
N LEU A 98 6.76 22.79 -1.82
CA LEU A 98 6.22 23.05 -0.49
C LEU A 98 7.26 22.87 0.61
N GLN A 99 8.16 21.90 0.50
CA GLN A 99 9.29 21.73 1.43
C GLN A 99 10.29 22.90 1.35
N ALA A 100 10.51 23.47 0.17
CA ALA A 100 11.41 24.60 0.01
C ALA A 100 10.82 25.92 0.53
N ALA A 101 9.49 25.99 0.70
CA ALA A 101 8.77 27.19 1.16
C ALA A 101 8.58 27.25 2.69
N VAL A 102 8.87 26.16 3.42
CA VAL A 102 8.75 26.03 4.88
C VAL A 102 10.15 26.01 5.50
#